data_AF-A0A4Q9MYB6-F1
#
_entry.id   AF-A0A4Q9MYB6-F1
#
_cell.length_a   1.000
_cell.length_b   1.000
_cell.length_c   1.000
_cell.angle_alpha   90.00
_cell.angle_beta   90.00
_cell.angle_gamma   90.00
#
_symmetry.space_group_name_H-M   'P 1'
#
loop_
_entity.id
_entity.type
_entity.pdbx_description
1 polymer ?
#
loop_
_entity_poly.entity_id
_entity_poly.type
_entity_poly.pdbx_seq_one_letter_code
_entity_poly.pdbx_strand_id
1 'polypeptide(L)'
;MFAAAALATLAFGAIQVAAHGGVLSYSINGQTYQGFKSYNTPVGQTSIQREWDTYNPLTDPTDPSLACNSNGASLGSGQLSATVPAGSKVIAYWNQWPHTIGPVMVYMANCNGACTSATPSSLEWFKIDEAGLISGDLPTGTWGQGELVANNNSWTSTIPASLAPGEYFIRHELLAIHTSNQPQFYPECAQLVITGSGSAQPSGSYLVKFPGAYSMSDPGVNIDVYAESGVTNYTIPGPAVWQG
;
A
#
# COMPACT_ATOMS: atom_id res chain seq x y z
N MET A 1 27.95 -59.80 0.98
CA MET A 1 27.37 -58.75 1.84
C MET A 1 27.41 -57.46 1.04
N PHE A 2 26.27 -56.98 0.53
CA PHE A 2 26.17 -55.72 -0.21
C PHE A 2 25.44 -54.71 0.68
N ALA A 3 26.11 -53.61 1.02
CA ALA A 3 25.51 -52.49 1.73
C ALA A 3 25.05 -51.44 0.70
N ALA A 4 23.75 -51.17 0.65
CA ALA A 4 23.18 -50.10 -0.15
C ALA A 4 23.28 -48.78 0.63
N ALA A 5 24.02 -47.82 0.09
CA ALA A 5 24.07 -46.46 0.61
C ALA A 5 22.90 -45.65 0.03
N ALA A 6 21.99 -45.18 0.89
CA ALA A 6 20.93 -44.27 0.50
C ALA A 6 21.48 -42.84 0.44
N LEU A 7 21.48 -42.26 -0.75
CA LEU A 7 21.85 -40.86 -0.98
C LEU A 7 20.61 -39.98 -0.73
N ALA A 8 20.63 -39.17 0.33
CA ALA A 8 19.59 -38.18 0.59
C ALA A 8 19.89 -36.92 -0.23
N THR A 9 19.08 -36.64 -1.25
CA THR A 9 19.12 -35.40 -2.02
C THR A 9 18.41 -34.29 -1.23
N LEU A 10 19.17 -33.37 -0.64
CA LEU A 10 18.64 -32.10 -0.15
C LEU A 10 18.25 -31.22 -1.34
N ALA A 11 16.95 -31.03 -1.55
CA ALA A 11 16.44 -30.03 -2.47
C ALA A 11 16.60 -28.63 -1.85
N PHE A 12 17.58 -27.86 -2.31
CA PHE A 12 17.67 -26.43 -2.03
C PHE A 12 16.61 -25.71 -2.88
N GLY A 13 15.52 -25.26 -2.24
CA GLY A 13 14.58 -24.34 -2.88
C GLY A 13 15.26 -22.98 -3.07
N ALA A 14 15.37 -22.51 -4.31
CA ALA A 14 15.87 -21.17 -4.60
C ALA A 14 14.87 -20.14 -4.05
N ILE A 15 15.27 -19.38 -3.04
CA ILE A 15 14.50 -18.24 -2.55
C ILE A 15 14.71 -17.12 -3.59
N GLN A 16 13.71 -16.90 -4.44
CA GLN A 16 13.68 -15.77 -5.37
C GLN A 16 13.40 -14.51 -4.55
N VAL A 17 14.43 -13.70 -4.31
CA VAL A 17 14.23 -12.35 -3.74
C VAL A 17 13.89 -11.43 -4.91
N ALA A 18 12.63 -11.01 -5.00
CA ALA A 18 12.25 -9.96 -5.92
C ALA A 18 12.90 -8.64 -5.46
N ALA A 19 13.52 -7.91 -6.39
CA ALA A 19 14.16 -6.63 -6.06
C ALA A 19 13.14 -5.53 -5.70
N HIS A 20 11.85 -5.78 -5.93
CA HIS A 20 10.74 -4.84 -5.85
C HIS A 20 9.43 -5.60 -5.56
N GLY A 21 8.31 -4.90 -5.37
CA GLY A 21 7.00 -5.56 -5.23
C GLY A 21 5.82 -4.65 -4.87
N GLY A 22 4.83 -5.23 -4.18
CA GLY A 22 3.56 -4.57 -3.88
C GLY A 22 2.64 -5.50 -3.06
N VAL A 23 1.43 -5.04 -2.76
CA VAL A 23 0.45 -5.81 -1.98
C VAL A 23 -0.04 -7.02 -2.79
N LEU A 24 0.15 -8.22 -2.26
CA LEU A 24 -0.24 -9.49 -2.89
C LEU A 24 -1.56 -10.05 -2.36
N SER A 25 -1.94 -9.72 -1.13
CA SER A 25 -3.19 -10.19 -0.52
C SER A 25 -3.58 -9.36 0.69
N TYR A 26 -4.81 -9.58 1.17
CA TYR A 26 -5.37 -8.91 2.33
C TYR A 26 -5.96 -9.93 3.31
N SER A 27 -5.94 -9.62 4.60
CA SER A 27 -6.79 -10.27 5.60
C SER A 27 -7.75 -9.24 6.21
N ILE A 28 -9.05 -9.48 6.06
CA ILE A 28 -10.12 -8.58 6.50
C ILE A 28 -11.20 -9.43 7.17
N ASN A 29 -11.53 -9.14 8.42
CA ASN A 29 -12.50 -9.91 9.22
C ASN A 29 -12.25 -11.43 9.23
N GLY A 30 -10.98 -11.84 9.28
CA GLY A 30 -10.59 -13.26 9.29
C GLY A 30 -10.70 -13.96 7.93
N GLN A 31 -11.07 -13.23 6.87
CA GLN A 31 -11.08 -13.75 5.51
C GLN A 31 -9.84 -13.28 4.75
N THR A 32 -9.24 -14.20 3.98
CA THR A 32 -8.12 -13.87 3.09
C THR A 32 -8.64 -13.54 1.70
N TYR A 33 -8.24 -12.38 1.19
CA TYR A 33 -8.53 -11.95 -0.18
C TYR A 33 -7.25 -11.95 -0.99
N GLN A 34 -7.18 -12.79 -2.02
CA GLN A 34 -6.04 -12.79 -2.93
C GLN A 34 -6.08 -11.52 -3.78
N GLY A 35 -4.92 -10.87 -3.90
CA GLY A 35 -4.72 -9.70 -4.75
C GLY A 35 -4.70 -10.06 -6.24
N PHE A 36 -4.56 -9.03 -7.06
CA PHE A 36 -4.24 -9.16 -8.47
C PHE A 36 -2.82 -9.72 -8.64
N LYS A 37 -2.63 -10.59 -9.63
CA LYS A 37 -1.33 -11.18 -9.95
C LYS A 37 -0.68 -10.38 -11.08
N SER A 38 0.23 -9.47 -10.72
CA SER A 38 1.05 -8.70 -11.66
C SER A 38 1.81 -9.58 -12.65
N TYR A 39 2.21 -8.99 -13.77
CA TYR A 39 2.84 -9.65 -14.93
C TYR A 39 1.95 -10.64 -15.70
N ASN A 40 0.86 -11.13 -15.12
CA ASN A 40 -0.12 -11.96 -15.82
C ASN A 40 -1.19 -11.10 -16.50
N THR A 41 -1.83 -11.64 -17.53
CA THR A 41 -3.01 -11.01 -18.12
C THR A 41 -4.13 -10.83 -17.08
N PRO A 42 -4.90 -9.72 -17.11
CA PRO A 42 -6.05 -9.55 -16.23
C PRO A 42 -7.22 -10.48 -16.58
N VAL A 43 -7.25 -11.06 -17.78
CA VAL A 43 -8.35 -11.93 -18.24
C VAL A 43 -8.49 -13.15 -17.32
N GLY A 44 -9.67 -13.30 -16.71
CA GLY A 44 -10.00 -14.42 -15.82
C GLY A 44 -9.53 -14.24 -14.37
N GLN A 45 -8.82 -13.16 -14.05
CA GLN A 45 -8.52 -12.82 -12.66
C GLN A 45 -9.76 -12.27 -11.96
N THR A 46 -9.89 -12.58 -10.67
CA THR A 46 -10.90 -11.99 -9.79
C THR A 46 -10.23 -11.55 -8.51
N SER A 47 -10.52 -10.33 -8.06
CA SER A 47 -9.89 -9.78 -6.86
C SER A 47 -10.68 -8.58 -6.35
N ILE A 48 -10.50 -8.26 -5.07
CA ILE A 48 -10.90 -6.96 -4.53
C ILE A 48 -9.92 -5.85 -4.94
N GLN A 49 -8.70 -6.22 -5.32
CA GLN A 49 -7.64 -5.30 -5.71
C GLN A 49 -7.86 -4.81 -7.16
N ARG A 50 -7.46 -3.57 -7.44
CA ARG A 50 -7.31 -3.06 -8.80
C ARG A 50 -6.12 -3.73 -9.50
N GLU A 51 -6.14 -3.73 -10.82
CA GLU A 51 -5.02 -4.18 -11.65
C GLU A 51 -3.75 -3.37 -11.37
N TRP A 52 -2.61 -4.05 -11.28
CA TRP A 52 -1.28 -3.45 -11.17
C TRP A 52 -0.27 -4.37 -11.87
N ASP A 53 0.41 -3.85 -12.88
CA ASP A 53 0.99 -4.70 -13.93
C ASP A 53 2.42 -5.14 -13.66
N THR A 54 3.14 -4.40 -12.81
CA THR A 54 4.56 -4.59 -12.54
C THR A 54 4.91 -4.23 -11.11
N TYR A 55 6.03 -4.74 -10.63
CA TYR A 55 6.62 -4.37 -9.34
C TYR A 55 7.42 -3.07 -9.41
N ASN A 56 7.56 -2.46 -10.59
CA ASN A 56 8.31 -1.21 -10.73
C ASN A 56 7.62 -0.05 -9.98
N PRO A 57 8.39 0.87 -9.39
CA PRO A 57 7.82 2.06 -8.78
C PRO A 57 7.27 3.02 -9.83
N LEU A 58 6.30 3.83 -9.39
CA LEU A 58 6.10 5.15 -9.98
C LEU A 58 7.12 6.10 -9.37
N THR A 59 7.80 6.90 -10.18
CA THR A 59 8.87 7.82 -9.71
C THR A 59 8.51 9.30 -9.83
N ASP A 60 7.43 9.61 -10.54
CA ASP A 60 6.89 10.97 -10.66
C ASP A 60 5.75 11.14 -9.64
N PRO A 61 5.85 12.07 -8.66
CA PRO A 61 4.77 12.35 -7.72
C PRO A 61 3.51 12.93 -8.37
N THR A 62 3.58 13.26 -9.66
CA THR A 62 2.45 13.74 -10.48
C THR A 62 1.96 12.72 -11.50
N ASP A 63 2.42 11.46 -11.44
CA ASP A 63 2.00 10.40 -12.35
C ASP A 63 0.47 10.22 -12.34
N PRO A 64 -0.21 10.20 -13.51
CA PRO A 64 -1.66 10.05 -13.58
C PRO A 64 -2.20 8.73 -12.98
N SER A 65 -1.34 7.73 -12.81
CA SER A 65 -1.64 6.41 -12.26
C SER A 65 -1.33 6.29 -10.75
N LEU A 66 -0.83 7.37 -10.12
CA LEU A 66 -0.38 7.36 -8.73
C LEU A 66 -1.46 6.97 -7.71
N ALA A 67 -2.73 7.09 -8.06
CA ALA A 67 -3.82 6.64 -7.22
C ALA A 67 -3.75 5.13 -6.94
N CYS A 68 -3.62 4.28 -7.97
CA CYS A 68 -3.80 2.83 -7.85
C CYS A 68 -2.86 2.00 -8.75
N ASN A 69 -1.64 2.49 -9.00
CA ASN A 69 -0.65 1.88 -9.88
C ASN A 69 -1.04 1.89 -11.37
N SER A 70 -0.12 1.45 -12.22
CA SER A 70 -0.31 1.27 -13.66
C SER A 70 -0.76 -0.16 -13.99
N ASN A 71 -1.81 -0.38 -14.77
CA ASN A 71 -2.78 0.61 -15.28
C ASN A 71 -3.91 0.99 -14.29
N GLY A 72 -3.98 0.35 -13.11
CA GLY A 72 -4.95 0.67 -12.07
C GLY A 72 -6.39 0.34 -12.45
N ALA A 73 -6.61 -0.48 -13.49
CA ALA A 73 -7.92 -0.71 -14.08
C ALA A 73 -8.84 -1.57 -13.20
N SER A 74 -10.13 -1.41 -13.47
CA SER A 74 -11.18 -2.27 -12.95
C SER A 74 -11.19 -3.60 -13.70
N LEU A 75 -11.33 -4.70 -12.98
CA LEU A 75 -11.46 -6.05 -13.55
C LEU A 75 -12.88 -6.32 -14.11
N GLY A 76 -13.74 -5.31 -14.18
CA GLY A 76 -15.11 -5.42 -14.68
C GLY A 76 -15.93 -6.41 -13.86
N SER A 77 -16.44 -7.46 -14.50
CA SER A 77 -17.19 -8.52 -13.81
C SER A 77 -16.34 -9.37 -12.86
N GLY A 78 -15.01 -9.36 -13.00
CA GLY A 78 -14.08 -10.00 -12.08
C GLY A 78 -13.75 -9.15 -10.85
N GLN A 79 -14.17 -7.87 -10.82
CA GLN A 79 -13.89 -6.98 -9.70
C GLN A 79 -14.82 -7.30 -8.52
N LEU A 80 -14.23 -7.61 -7.38
CA LEU A 80 -14.92 -7.88 -6.13
C LEU A 80 -14.79 -6.71 -5.16
N SER A 81 -15.54 -6.76 -4.07
CA SER A 81 -15.38 -5.87 -2.91
C SER A 81 -15.45 -6.68 -1.61
N ALA A 82 -14.66 -6.31 -0.61
CA ALA A 82 -14.72 -6.92 0.72
C ALA A 82 -15.71 -6.15 1.61
N THR A 83 -16.74 -6.83 2.13
CA THR A 83 -17.68 -6.22 3.09
C THR A 83 -17.08 -6.24 4.49
N VAL A 84 -17.01 -5.08 5.13
CA VAL A 84 -16.30 -4.91 6.40
C VAL A 84 -16.95 -3.82 7.27
N PRO A 85 -17.16 -4.02 8.58
CA PRO A 85 -17.60 -2.95 9.47
C PRO A 85 -16.55 -1.85 9.63
N ALA A 86 -16.99 -0.61 9.79
CA ALA A 86 -16.13 0.45 10.31
C ALA A 86 -15.55 0.02 11.68
N GLY A 87 -14.29 0.40 11.96
CA GLY A 87 -13.56 -0.04 13.15
C GLY A 87 -12.83 -1.38 13.00
N SER A 88 -13.06 -2.13 11.93
CA SER A 88 -12.32 -3.36 11.65
C SER A 88 -10.88 -3.08 11.22
N LYS A 89 -10.00 -4.05 11.52
CA LYS A 89 -8.63 -4.09 11.01
C LYS A 89 -8.60 -4.63 9.58
N VAL A 90 -7.75 -4.02 8.76
CA VAL A 90 -7.35 -4.50 7.44
C VAL A 90 -5.85 -4.76 7.48
N ILE A 91 -5.45 -5.97 7.10
CA ILE A 91 -4.03 -6.34 6.97
C ILE A 91 -3.73 -6.46 5.48
N ALA A 92 -2.74 -5.72 4.99
CA ALA A 92 -2.17 -5.90 3.66
C ALA A 92 -0.85 -6.69 3.78
N TYR A 93 -0.64 -7.63 2.86
CA TYR A 93 0.56 -8.47 2.81
C TYR A 93 1.31 -8.21 1.51
N TRP A 94 2.57 -7.83 1.62
CA TRP A 94 3.49 -7.67 0.51
C TRP A 94 4.21 -8.98 0.22
N ASN A 95 4.92 -9.01 -0.92
CA ASN A 95 6.00 -9.97 -1.13
C ASN A 95 7.13 -9.77 -0.10
N GLN A 96 8.20 -10.57 -0.20
CA GLN A 96 9.44 -10.29 0.54
C GLN A 96 9.97 -8.91 0.14
N TRP A 97 9.64 -7.88 0.92
CA TRP A 97 9.87 -6.50 0.58
C TRP A 97 11.34 -6.13 0.84
N PRO A 98 12.07 -5.56 -0.14
CA PRO A 98 13.51 -5.43 -0.03
C PRO A 98 13.98 -4.06 0.50
N HIS A 99 13.07 -3.10 0.66
CA HIS A 99 13.42 -1.72 1.05
C HIS A 99 12.98 -1.45 2.50
N THR A 100 13.86 -0.86 3.30
CA THR A 100 13.59 -0.59 4.73
C THR A 100 13.61 0.88 5.09
N ILE A 101 13.85 1.78 4.13
CA ILE A 101 13.96 3.23 4.35
C ILE A 101 12.82 3.93 3.61
N GLY A 102 11.92 4.52 4.38
CA GLY A 102 10.79 5.31 3.88
C GLY A 102 9.48 5.01 4.62
N PRO A 103 8.47 5.87 4.43
CA PRO A 103 7.22 5.73 5.14
C PRO A 103 6.32 4.63 4.56
N VAL A 104 5.37 4.19 5.38
CA VAL A 104 4.14 3.48 5.00
C VAL A 104 2.98 4.46 5.17
N MET A 105 2.06 4.50 4.21
CA MET A 105 0.86 5.33 4.29
C MET A 105 -0.35 4.54 3.81
N VAL A 106 -1.48 4.70 4.51
CA VAL A 106 -2.75 4.08 4.13
C VAL A 106 -3.83 5.13 4.02
N TYR A 107 -4.53 5.10 2.89
CA TYR A 107 -5.58 6.05 2.53
C TYR A 107 -6.89 5.32 2.27
N MET A 108 -7.98 6.06 2.36
CA MET A 108 -9.29 5.65 1.86
C MET A 108 -9.91 6.75 1.01
N ALA A 109 -10.85 6.38 0.15
CA ALA A 109 -11.64 7.33 -0.63
C ALA A 109 -13.06 6.78 -0.83
N ASN A 110 -14.06 7.62 -0.61
CA ASN A 110 -15.45 7.26 -0.90
C ASN A 110 -15.64 7.20 -2.43
N CYS A 111 -16.20 6.10 -2.93
CA CYS A 111 -16.43 5.90 -4.35
C CYS A 111 -17.62 6.72 -4.88
N ASN A 112 -18.43 7.32 -4.00
CA ASN A 112 -19.65 8.07 -4.33
C ASN A 112 -20.61 7.28 -5.22
N GLY A 113 -20.69 5.97 -4.99
CA GLY A 113 -21.32 4.99 -5.85
C GLY A 113 -20.49 3.71 -5.89
N ALA A 114 -20.66 2.91 -6.94
CA ALA A 114 -19.93 1.65 -7.08
C ALA A 114 -18.43 1.87 -7.36
N CYS A 115 -17.54 1.30 -6.53
CA CYS A 115 -16.10 1.44 -6.71
C CYS A 115 -15.61 0.81 -8.03
N THR A 116 -16.28 -0.25 -8.49
CA THR A 116 -15.95 -0.95 -9.74
C THR A 116 -15.99 -0.04 -10.96
N SER A 117 -16.85 0.99 -10.96
CA SER A 117 -16.97 1.99 -12.04
C SER A 117 -16.27 3.32 -11.76
N ALA A 118 -15.78 3.52 -10.54
CA ALA A 118 -15.14 4.79 -10.15
C ALA A 118 -13.76 4.95 -10.81
N THR A 119 -13.38 6.20 -11.08
CA THR A 119 -12.02 6.54 -11.55
C THR A 119 -11.19 6.96 -10.34
N PRO A 120 -10.18 6.17 -9.90
CA PRO A 120 -9.48 6.45 -8.64
C PRO A 120 -8.82 7.84 -8.55
N SER A 121 -8.30 8.35 -9.68
CA SER A 121 -7.67 9.68 -9.74
C SER A 121 -8.66 10.85 -9.63
N SER A 122 -9.96 10.61 -9.81
CA SER A 122 -11.00 11.63 -9.61
C SER A 122 -11.56 11.65 -8.19
N LEU A 123 -11.22 10.68 -7.34
CA LEU A 123 -11.75 10.57 -5.98
C LEU A 123 -11.03 11.50 -5.00
N GLU A 124 -11.67 11.78 -3.87
CA GLU A 124 -11.08 12.52 -2.75
C GLU A 124 -10.58 11.53 -1.71
N TRP A 125 -9.26 11.53 -1.51
CA TRP A 125 -8.55 10.60 -0.64
C TRP A 125 -8.28 11.24 0.71
N PHE A 126 -8.41 10.46 1.78
CA PHE A 126 -8.02 10.84 3.13
C PHE A 126 -7.11 9.77 3.73
N LYS A 127 -6.12 10.21 4.50
CA LYS A 127 -5.17 9.32 5.16
C LYS A 127 -5.78 8.75 6.44
N ILE A 128 -5.66 7.45 6.68
CA ILE A 128 -6.17 6.77 7.88
C ILE A 128 -5.06 6.24 8.79
N ASP A 129 -3.86 6.07 8.26
CA ASP A 129 -2.71 5.52 8.99
C ASP A 129 -1.39 5.92 8.29
N GLU A 130 -0.33 6.11 9.07
CA GLU A 130 1.02 6.33 8.57
C GLU A 130 2.10 5.98 9.58
N ALA A 131 3.28 5.60 9.08
CA ALA A 131 4.49 5.48 9.87
C ALA A 131 5.68 5.94 9.03
N GLY A 132 6.37 6.99 9.50
CA GLY A 132 7.58 7.55 8.88
C GLY A 132 8.85 7.05 9.55
N LEU A 133 9.75 7.98 9.92
CA LEU A 133 10.89 7.70 10.79
C LEU A 133 10.40 7.52 12.23
N ILE A 134 10.60 6.33 12.80
CA ILE A 134 10.13 5.94 14.14
C ILE A 134 11.17 6.26 15.21
N SER A 135 12.44 5.95 14.93
CA SER A 135 13.56 6.24 15.83
C SER A 135 14.89 6.28 15.07
N GLY A 136 15.92 6.89 15.66
CA GLY A 136 17.22 7.06 15.01
C GLY A 136 17.27 8.27 14.07
N ASP A 137 18.23 8.27 13.15
CA ASP A 137 18.39 9.30 12.13
C ASP A 137 17.94 8.82 10.74
N LEU A 138 17.82 9.73 9.76
CA LEU A 138 17.31 9.37 8.43
C LEU A 138 18.05 8.22 7.73
N PRO A 139 19.40 8.17 7.70
CA PRO A 139 20.12 7.10 7.03
C PRO A 139 20.03 5.72 7.69
N THR A 140 19.98 5.67 9.04
CA THR A 140 20.14 4.39 9.79
C THR A 140 19.00 4.04 10.73
N GLY A 141 18.01 4.93 10.85
CA GLY A 141 16.89 4.78 11.76
C GLY A 141 15.91 3.66 11.40
N THR A 142 15.01 3.41 12.33
CA THR A 142 13.88 2.51 12.12
C THR A 142 12.77 3.28 11.42
N TRP A 143 12.35 2.79 10.26
CA TRP A 143 11.26 3.36 9.47
C TRP A 143 10.03 2.45 9.47
N GLY A 144 8.87 3.01 9.11
CA GLY A 144 7.65 2.24 8.89
C GLY A 144 7.84 1.06 7.94
N GLN A 145 8.59 1.23 6.84
CA GLN A 145 8.91 0.11 5.94
C GLN A 145 9.76 -0.98 6.61
N GLY A 146 10.68 -0.60 7.50
CA GLY A 146 11.45 -1.56 8.30
C GLY A 146 10.55 -2.39 9.23
N GLU A 147 9.61 -1.75 9.91
CA GLU A 147 8.60 -2.44 10.75
C GLU A 147 7.69 -3.35 9.91
N LEU A 148 7.28 -2.91 8.72
CA LEU A 148 6.50 -3.74 7.78
C LEU A 148 7.24 -5.03 7.43
N VAL A 149 8.52 -4.93 7.07
CA VAL A 149 9.37 -6.09 6.75
C VAL A 149 9.51 -7.01 7.95
N ALA A 150 9.79 -6.45 9.14
CA ALA A 150 9.92 -7.20 10.38
C ALA A 150 8.61 -7.91 10.77
N ASN A 151 7.47 -7.30 10.47
CA ASN A 151 6.13 -7.84 10.71
C ASN A 151 5.66 -8.77 9.57
N ASN A 152 6.54 -9.68 9.14
CA ASN A 152 6.26 -10.66 8.09
C ASN A 152 5.75 -10.03 6.77
N ASN A 153 6.36 -8.91 6.37
CA ASN A 153 5.98 -8.14 5.19
C ASN A 153 4.50 -7.74 5.18
N SER A 154 3.99 -7.30 6.34
CA SER A 154 2.58 -6.94 6.47
C SER A 154 2.37 -5.66 7.26
N TRP A 155 1.34 -4.92 6.87
CA TRP A 155 0.90 -3.71 7.56
C TRP A 155 -0.57 -3.83 7.96
N THR A 156 -0.87 -3.47 9.21
CA THR A 156 -2.24 -3.54 9.75
C THR A 156 -2.72 -2.13 10.07
N SER A 157 -3.80 -1.71 9.42
CA SER A 157 -4.47 -0.44 9.69
C SER A 157 -5.91 -0.67 10.14
N THR A 158 -6.48 0.29 10.86
CA THR A 158 -7.86 0.19 11.36
C THR A 158 -8.74 1.19 10.61
N ILE A 159 -9.85 0.72 10.04
CA ILE A 159 -10.84 1.61 9.43
C ILE A 159 -11.42 2.50 10.54
N PRO A 160 -11.46 3.84 10.38
CA PRO A 160 -12.03 4.72 11.40
C PRO A 160 -13.45 4.31 11.81
N ALA A 161 -13.68 4.11 13.11
CA ALA A 161 -14.92 3.51 13.62
C ALA A 161 -16.17 4.38 13.40
N SER A 162 -15.99 5.70 13.28
CA SER A 162 -17.07 6.66 13.02
C SER A 162 -17.39 6.83 11.52
N LEU A 163 -16.58 6.26 10.62
CA LEU A 163 -16.74 6.41 9.17
C LEU A 163 -18.13 5.98 8.71
N ALA A 164 -18.79 6.82 7.91
CA ALA A 164 -20.10 6.51 7.38
C ALA A 164 -20.06 5.28 6.43
N PRO A 165 -21.09 4.42 6.44
CA PRO A 165 -21.17 3.27 5.56
C PRO A 165 -21.23 3.69 4.08
N GLY A 166 -20.76 2.81 3.19
CA GLY A 166 -20.67 3.08 1.76
C GLY A 166 -19.61 2.24 1.07
N GLU A 167 -19.40 2.45 -0.23
CA GLU A 167 -18.31 1.82 -0.97
C GLU A 167 -17.07 2.72 -0.97
N TYR A 168 -15.92 2.14 -0.64
CA TYR A 168 -14.66 2.87 -0.51
C TYR A 168 -13.53 2.10 -1.19
N PHE A 169 -12.55 2.84 -1.72
CA PHE A 169 -11.21 2.28 -1.88
C PHE A 169 -10.46 2.35 -0.56
N ILE A 170 -9.61 1.35 -0.33
CA ILE A 170 -8.45 1.46 0.55
C ILE A 170 -7.19 1.38 -0.31
N ARG A 171 -6.26 2.32 -0.12
CA ARG A 171 -5.00 2.45 -0.85
C ARG A 171 -3.85 2.32 0.14
N HIS A 172 -2.99 1.33 -0.07
CA HIS A 172 -1.75 1.18 0.69
C HIS A 172 -0.60 1.68 -0.17
N GLU A 173 0.34 2.41 0.42
CA GLU A 173 1.48 2.95 -0.29
C GLU A 173 2.76 2.82 0.53
N LEU A 174 3.80 2.32 -0.14
CA LEU A 174 5.18 2.46 0.30
C LEU A 174 5.84 3.56 -0.54
N LEU A 175 6.53 4.49 0.12
CA LEU A 175 7.40 5.46 -0.55
C LEU A 175 8.84 5.13 -0.18
N ALA A 176 9.54 4.37 -1.01
CA ALA A 176 10.95 4.07 -0.79
C ALA A 176 11.80 5.28 -1.20
N ILE A 177 12.69 5.71 -0.29
CA ILE A 177 13.54 6.91 -0.45
C ILE A 177 15.03 6.59 -0.32
N HIS A 178 15.38 5.33 -0.56
CA HIS A 178 16.77 4.85 -0.50
C HIS A 178 17.62 5.33 -1.70
N THR A 179 17.02 5.93 -2.73
CA THR A 179 17.75 6.52 -3.86
C THR A 179 17.64 8.04 -3.77
N SER A 180 18.77 8.72 -3.62
CA SER A 180 18.82 10.18 -3.43
C SER A 180 18.04 10.92 -4.51
N ASN A 181 17.12 11.79 -4.07
CA ASN A 181 16.29 12.66 -4.92
C ASN A 181 15.41 11.92 -5.95
N GLN A 182 15.21 10.61 -5.77
CA GLN A 182 14.40 9.77 -6.65
C GLN A 182 13.39 9.00 -5.80
N PRO A 183 12.22 9.59 -5.50
CA PRO A 183 11.17 8.89 -4.78
C PRO A 183 10.68 7.68 -5.57
N GLN A 184 10.33 6.61 -4.87
CA GLN A 184 9.77 5.40 -5.47
C GLN A 184 8.46 5.05 -4.76
N PHE A 185 7.34 5.32 -5.43
CA PHE A 185 5.98 5.10 -4.94
C PHE A 185 5.46 3.73 -5.38
N TYR A 186 4.90 2.97 -4.43
CA TYR A 186 4.29 1.66 -4.66
C TYR A 186 2.86 1.65 -4.10
N PRO A 187 1.88 2.19 -4.84
CA PRO A 187 0.50 2.24 -4.40
C PRO A 187 -0.33 1.06 -4.92
N GLU A 188 -1.08 0.39 -4.05
CA GLU A 188 -2.11 -0.58 -4.48
C GLU A 188 -3.46 -0.29 -3.83
N CYS A 189 -4.54 -0.49 -4.59
CA CYS A 189 -5.91 -0.21 -4.17
C CYS A 189 -6.76 -1.48 -4.08
N ALA A 190 -7.63 -1.56 -3.06
CA ALA A 190 -8.67 -2.57 -2.93
C ALA A 190 -10.04 -1.95 -2.65
N GLN A 191 -11.11 -2.63 -3.09
CA GLN A 191 -12.49 -2.19 -2.90
C GLN A 191 -13.11 -2.77 -1.62
N LEU A 192 -13.73 -1.89 -0.83
CA LEU A 192 -14.41 -2.22 0.41
C LEU A 192 -15.87 -1.77 0.35
N VAL A 193 -16.76 -2.54 0.97
CA VAL A 193 -18.12 -2.12 1.33
C VAL A 193 -18.14 -1.92 2.83
N ILE A 194 -18.07 -0.68 3.28
CA ILE A 194 -18.08 -0.30 4.69
C ILE A 194 -19.51 -0.38 5.23
N THR A 195 -19.67 -1.10 6.34
CA THR A 195 -20.94 -1.27 7.07
C THR A 195 -20.85 -0.68 8.47
N GLY A 196 -22.00 -0.51 9.13
CA GLY A 196 -22.10 0.04 10.48
C GLY A 196 -23.02 1.26 10.54
N SER A 197 -22.97 1.98 11.65
CA SER A 197 -23.83 3.15 11.92
C SER A 197 -23.03 4.45 12.07
N GLY A 198 -21.77 4.46 11.63
CA GLY A 198 -20.98 5.68 11.56
C GLY A 198 -21.65 6.73 10.68
N SER A 199 -21.30 7.99 10.89
CA SER A 199 -21.81 9.12 10.11
C SER A 199 -20.74 10.17 9.78
N ALA A 200 -19.52 9.99 10.30
CA ALA A 200 -18.43 10.92 10.05
C ALA A 200 -17.90 10.76 8.63
N GLN A 201 -17.51 11.88 8.04
CA GLN A 201 -16.80 11.96 6.77
C GLN A 201 -15.66 12.98 6.94
N PRO A 202 -14.47 12.73 6.39
CA PRO A 202 -13.42 13.73 6.32
C PRO A 202 -13.85 14.90 5.43
N SER A 203 -13.31 16.08 5.70
CA SER A 203 -13.55 17.29 4.90
C SER A 203 -12.33 18.21 4.92
N GLY A 204 -12.32 19.22 4.04
CA GLY A 204 -11.30 20.25 4.01
C GLY A 204 -9.89 19.68 3.82
N SER A 205 -8.97 20.02 4.72
CA SER A 205 -7.54 19.68 4.62
C SER A 205 -7.20 18.19 4.76
N TYR A 206 -8.18 17.35 5.11
CA TYR A 206 -8.00 15.89 5.11
C TYR A 206 -8.15 15.26 3.72
N LEU A 207 -8.73 15.99 2.76
CA LEU A 207 -9.04 15.48 1.43
C LEU A 207 -8.01 15.95 0.40
N VAL A 208 -7.48 15.01 -0.37
CA VAL A 208 -6.50 15.24 -1.44
C VAL A 208 -6.79 14.42 -2.69
N LYS A 209 -6.06 14.68 -3.78
CA LYS A 209 -6.11 13.93 -5.05
C LYS A 209 -4.80 13.17 -5.28
N PHE A 210 -4.88 12.06 -6.01
CA PHE A 210 -3.71 11.36 -6.55
C PHE A 210 -3.83 11.25 -8.08
N PRO A 211 -2.96 11.91 -8.86
CA PRO A 211 -1.91 12.85 -8.43
C PRO A 211 -2.46 14.15 -7.83
N GLY A 212 -1.61 14.89 -7.10
CA GLY A 212 -1.93 16.21 -6.53
C GLY A 212 -1.57 16.40 -5.06
N ALA A 213 -1.58 15.32 -4.27
CA ALA A 213 -1.20 15.37 -2.85
C ALA A 213 0.32 15.49 -2.63
N TYR A 214 1.11 15.09 -3.61
CA TYR A 214 2.57 15.04 -3.55
C TYR A 214 3.21 15.92 -4.61
N SER A 215 4.40 16.42 -4.31
CA SER A 215 5.23 17.19 -5.23
C SER A 215 6.72 16.94 -4.97
N MET A 216 7.56 17.22 -5.98
CA MET A 216 9.02 17.23 -5.81
C MET A 216 9.52 18.37 -4.91
N SER A 217 8.66 19.31 -4.49
CA SER A 217 8.99 20.31 -3.48
C SER A 217 8.72 19.85 -2.04
N ASP A 218 8.06 18.70 -1.86
CA ASP A 218 7.81 18.17 -0.52
C ASP A 218 9.12 17.60 0.04
N PRO A 219 9.53 17.99 1.25
CA PRO A 219 10.82 17.57 1.82
C PRO A 219 10.90 16.07 2.10
N GLY A 220 9.75 15.40 2.24
CA GLY A 220 9.68 13.95 2.40
C GLY A 220 9.76 13.17 1.08
N VAL A 221 9.58 13.84 -0.07
CA VAL A 221 9.55 13.22 -1.40
C VAL A 221 10.90 13.39 -2.10
N ASN A 222 11.39 14.64 -2.20
CA ASN A 222 12.67 14.93 -2.82
C ASN A 222 13.76 15.06 -1.75
N ILE A 223 14.33 13.93 -1.37
CA ILE A 223 15.27 13.83 -0.25
C ILE A 223 16.50 13.01 -0.64
N ASP A 224 17.67 13.44 -0.17
CA ASP A 224 18.88 12.63 -0.12
C ASP A 224 19.11 12.16 1.33
N VAL A 225 18.51 11.03 1.71
CA VAL A 225 18.54 10.54 3.10
C VAL A 225 19.96 10.35 3.64
N TYR A 226 20.94 10.09 2.77
CA TYR A 226 22.33 9.84 3.19
C TYR A 226 23.12 11.11 3.46
N ALA A 227 22.67 12.27 2.95
CA ALA A 227 23.24 13.58 3.26
C ALA A 227 22.74 14.15 4.60
N GLU A 228 21.69 13.55 5.19
CA GLU A 228 20.99 14.06 6.37
C GLU A 228 21.38 13.31 7.66
N SER A 229 22.67 13.04 7.87
CA SER A 229 23.14 12.36 9.08
C SER A 229 22.84 13.18 10.35
N GLY A 230 22.32 12.51 11.37
CA GLY A 230 21.90 13.16 12.63
C GLY A 230 20.55 13.89 12.57
N VAL A 231 19.88 13.95 11.42
CA VAL A 231 18.49 14.44 11.32
C VAL A 231 17.55 13.34 11.80
N THR A 232 16.77 13.63 12.84
CA THR A 232 15.91 12.65 13.53
C THR A 232 14.42 12.91 13.30
N ASN A 233 14.07 13.72 12.31
CA ASN A 233 12.69 14.02 11.95
C ASN A 233 12.48 13.85 10.43
N TYR A 234 11.31 13.33 10.07
CA TYR A 234 10.88 13.18 8.69
C TYR A 234 9.44 13.67 8.57
N THR A 235 9.18 14.60 7.67
CA THR A 235 7.82 15.04 7.36
C THR A 235 7.22 14.10 6.31
N ILE A 236 6.27 13.27 6.72
CA ILE A 236 5.55 12.35 5.84
C ILE A 236 4.70 13.19 4.85
N PRO A 237 4.76 12.91 3.53
CA PRO A 237 4.00 13.69 2.55
C PRO A 237 2.48 13.43 2.64
N GLY A 238 1.70 14.34 2.05
CA GLY A 238 0.24 14.27 2.01
C GLY A 238 -0.45 14.89 3.24
N PRO A 239 -1.78 14.71 3.37
CA PRO A 239 -2.57 15.32 4.43
C PRO A 239 -2.30 14.66 5.79
N ALA A 240 -2.80 15.28 6.86
CA ALA A 240 -2.82 14.68 8.19
C ALA A 240 -3.71 13.43 8.22
N VAL A 241 -3.44 12.52 9.17
CA VAL A 241 -4.28 11.34 9.42
C VAL A 241 -5.64 11.76 9.97
N TRP A 242 -6.71 11.29 9.33
CA TRP A 242 -8.08 11.42 9.79
C TRP A 242 -8.48 10.17 10.61
N GLN A 243 -8.77 10.37 11.89
CA GLN A 243 -9.02 9.27 12.84
C GLN A 243 -10.52 8.96 13.05
N GLY A 244 -11.41 9.73 12.41
CA GLY A 244 -12.86 9.59 12.58
C GLY A 244 -13.54 10.77 13.27
#